data_AF-A0A0C7AZW4-F1
#
_entry.id   AF-A0A0C7AZW4-F1
#
_cell.length_a   1.000
_cell.length_b   1.000
_cell.length_c   1.000
_cell.angle_alpha   90.00
_cell.angle_beta   90.00
_cell.angle_gamma   90.00
#
_symmetry.space_group_name_H-M   'P 1'
#
loop_
_entity.id
_entity.type
_entity.pdbx_description
1 polymer ?
#
loop_
_entity_poly.entity_id
_entity_poly.type
_entity_poly.pdbx_seq_one_letter_code
_entity_poly.pdbx_strand_id
1 'polypeptide(L)'
;MAEESDPFECRLTFLSLLQKLNASQQSIHKVASYAMRHRKLSEDLYSCLIEVLEQASTNARLNIIYVLDAIFSASQKSNFTGYIELTRPDLPRIIHAVVANDAKGVVNVPNTQKIINHWKRKGLFESHILEEAEKPLLEREQSSNTTSTNESFSKQDILRRMEEDRERHKRMKEEIWIRPPEEAKNAEFEEFWKSIDKLNPDVDYDQMMFENRQKLPYYAWNAVFTQKTQ
;
A
#
# COMPACT_ATOMS: atom_id res chain seq x y z
N MET A 1 -3.56 -7.27 31.05
CA MET A 1 -2.17 -7.44 31.55
C MET A 1 -1.38 -8.01 30.39
N ALA A 2 -0.53 -7.20 29.74
CA ALA A 2 0.38 -7.74 28.73
C ALA A 2 1.45 -8.52 29.50
N GLU A 3 1.50 -9.84 29.33
CA GLU A 3 2.68 -10.62 29.69
C GLU A 3 3.90 -9.89 29.11
N GLU A 4 4.87 -9.60 29.97
CA GLU A 4 6.18 -9.11 29.53
C GLU A 4 6.85 -10.26 28.79
N SER A 5 6.58 -10.36 27.48
CA SER A 5 7.28 -11.27 26.59
C SER A 5 8.77 -10.93 26.60
N ASP A 6 9.59 -11.96 26.71
CA ASP A 6 11.03 -11.88 26.68
C ASP A 6 11.51 -11.11 25.41
N PRO A 7 12.39 -10.09 25.54
CA PRO A 7 12.86 -9.32 24.39
C PRO A 7 13.53 -10.17 23.31
N PHE A 8 14.27 -11.21 23.70
CA PHE A 8 14.95 -12.08 22.73
C PHE A 8 13.95 -12.94 21.94
N GLU A 9 12.97 -13.55 22.61
CA GLU A 9 11.87 -14.26 21.94
C GLU A 9 11.07 -13.33 21.01
N CYS A 10 10.81 -12.09 21.44
CA CYS A 10 10.13 -11.09 20.62
C CYS A 10 10.89 -10.81 19.32
N ARG A 11 12.20 -10.58 19.43
CA ARG A 11 13.09 -10.36 18.27
C ARG A 11 13.07 -11.55 17.32
N LEU A 12 13.26 -12.77 17.83
CA LEU A 12 13.31 -13.98 17.01
C LEU A 12 11.99 -14.20 16.25
N THR A 13 10.87 -14.01 16.95
CA THR A 13 9.53 -14.11 16.35
C THR A 13 9.34 -13.06 15.27
N PHE A 14 9.74 -11.81 15.53
CA PHE A 14 9.62 -10.72 14.58
C PHE A 14 10.46 -10.94 13.32
N LEU A 15 11.70 -11.42 13.47
CA LEU A 15 12.55 -11.80 12.32
C LEU A 15 11.93 -12.93 11.50
N SER A 16 11.32 -13.93 12.15
CA SER A 16 10.59 -15.00 11.43
C SER A 16 9.39 -14.47 10.64
N LEU A 17 8.70 -13.45 11.15
CA LEU A 17 7.62 -12.79 10.44
C LEU A 17 8.15 -12.01 9.23
N LEU A 18 9.25 -11.27 9.39
CA LEU A 18 9.91 -10.53 8.31
C LEU A 18 10.45 -11.45 7.20
N GLN A 19 10.98 -12.62 7.54
CA GLN A 19 11.41 -13.63 6.56
C GLN A 19 10.28 -14.14 5.67
N LYS A 20 9.04 -14.15 6.18
CA LYS A 20 7.84 -14.60 5.46
C LYS A 20 7.06 -13.44 4.83
N LEU A 21 7.60 -12.23 4.91
CA LEU A 21 6.95 -11.02 4.42
C LEU A 21 6.79 -11.08 2.90
N ASN A 22 5.58 -10.76 2.43
CA ASN A 22 5.25 -10.64 1.03
C ASN A 22 4.31 -9.45 0.82
N ALA A 23 3.93 -9.18 -0.42
CA ALA A 23 3.06 -8.05 -0.74
C ALA A 23 1.63 -8.17 -0.21
N SER A 24 1.23 -9.28 0.43
CA SER A 24 -0.13 -9.44 0.91
C SER A 24 -0.46 -8.60 2.13
N GLN A 25 -1.68 -8.07 2.22
CA GLN A 25 -2.13 -7.25 3.35
C GLN A 25 -2.13 -8.07 4.64
N GLN A 26 -2.52 -9.34 4.58
CA GLN A 26 -2.45 -10.21 5.75
C GLN A 26 -1.01 -10.36 6.25
N SER A 27 -0.03 -10.52 5.35
CA SER A 27 1.38 -10.59 5.73
C SER A 27 1.86 -9.27 6.33
N ILE A 28 1.64 -8.15 5.65
CA ILE A 28 2.04 -6.80 6.08
C ILE A 28 1.43 -6.44 7.44
N HIS A 29 0.10 -6.56 7.59
CA HIS A 29 -0.59 -6.22 8.82
C HIS A 29 -0.26 -7.16 9.97
N LYS A 30 0.07 -8.43 9.69
CA LYS A 30 0.52 -9.35 10.73
C LYS A 30 1.84 -8.86 11.36
N VAL A 31 2.80 -8.43 10.53
CA VAL A 31 4.06 -7.86 11.02
C VAL A 31 3.81 -6.55 11.77
N ALA A 32 3.03 -5.63 11.19
CA ALA A 32 2.73 -4.34 11.81
C ALA A 32 1.98 -4.47 13.14
N SER A 33 0.99 -5.38 13.21
CA SER A 33 0.24 -5.64 14.44
C SER A 33 1.11 -6.24 15.52
N TYR A 34 2.07 -7.10 15.16
CA TYR A 34 3.05 -7.64 16.09
C TYR A 34 3.93 -6.52 16.67
N ALA A 35 4.49 -5.66 15.81
CA ALA A 35 5.28 -4.51 16.23
C ALA A 35 4.51 -3.60 17.20
N MET A 36 3.26 -3.27 16.87
CA MET A 36 2.42 -2.41 17.71
C MET A 36 1.99 -3.07 19.03
N ARG A 37 1.75 -4.38 19.04
CA ARG A 37 1.47 -5.13 20.27
C ARG A 37 2.66 -5.09 21.23
N HIS A 38 3.88 -5.14 20.69
CA HIS A 38 5.13 -5.12 21.44
C HIS A 38 5.83 -3.75 21.38
N ARG A 39 5.07 -2.65 21.26
CA ARG A 39 5.59 -1.27 21.12
C ARG A 39 6.55 -0.81 22.22
N LYS A 40 6.56 -1.47 23.40
CA LYS A 40 7.57 -1.23 24.46
C LYS A 40 9.00 -1.53 23.99
N LEU A 41 9.15 -2.44 23.02
CA LEU A 41 10.41 -2.86 22.42
C LEU A 41 10.62 -2.20 21.05
N SER A 42 10.02 -1.04 20.80
CA SER A 42 10.01 -0.41 19.47
C SER A 42 11.40 -0.16 18.91
N GLU A 43 12.39 0.16 19.76
CA GLU A 43 13.78 0.41 19.34
C GLU A 43 14.45 -0.85 18.76
N ASP A 44 14.34 -1.99 19.45
CA ASP A 44 14.93 -3.26 18.98
C ASP A 44 14.18 -3.80 17.76
N LEU A 45 12.85 -3.74 17.75
CA LEU A 45 12.04 -4.16 16.60
C LEU A 45 12.28 -3.26 15.38
N TYR A 46 12.45 -1.95 15.58
CA TYR A 46 12.83 -1.04 14.51
C TYR A 46 14.24 -1.35 13.98
N SER A 47 15.19 -1.61 14.87
CA SER A 47 16.55 -2.04 14.48
C SER A 47 16.52 -3.30 13.61
N CYS A 48 15.68 -4.28 13.95
CA CYS A 48 15.46 -5.48 13.14
C CYS A 48 14.88 -5.16 11.75
N LEU A 49 13.92 -4.22 11.65
CA LEU A 49 13.37 -3.79 10.36
C LEU A 49 14.45 -3.20 9.46
N ILE A 50 15.30 -2.33 10.01
CA ILE A 50 16.39 -1.69 9.26
C ILE A 50 17.45 -2.72 8.86
N GLU A 51 17.86 -3.61 9.76
CA GLU A 51 18.80 -4.70 9.47
C GLU A 51 18.32 -5.57 8.30
N VAL A 52 17.04 -5.98 8.32
CA VAL A 52 16.44 -6.79 7.24
C VAL A 52 16.32 -5.96 5.96
N LEU A 53 16.00 -4.68 6.03
CA LEU A 53 15.89 -3.80 4.87
C LEU A 53 17.22 -3.67 4.12
N GLU A 54 18.34 -3.58 4.82
CA GLU A 54 19.66 -3.47 4.21
C GLU A 54 20.05 -4.75 3.45
N GLN A 55 19.72 -5.91 4.01
CA GLN A 55 20.06 -7.22 3.44
C GLN A 55 19.04 -7.72 2.41
N ALA A 56 17.86 -7.10 2.34
CA ALA A 56 16.76 -7.53 1.48
C ALA A 56 17.01 -7.25 -0.01
N SER A 57 16.39 -8.07 -0.87
CA SER A 57 16.29 -7.80 -2.30
C SER A 57 15.40 -6.58 -2.58
N THR A 58 15.54 -5.96 -3.75
CA THR A 58 14.79 -4.77 -4.18
C THR A 58 13.29 -4.87 -3.91
N ASN A 59 12.69 -6.01 -4.22
CA ASN A 59 11.26 -6.23 -4.01
C ASN A 59 10.89 -6.42 -2.52
N ALA A 60 11.72 -7.12 -1.75
CA ALA A 60 11.50 -7.29 -0.32
C ALA A 60 11.65 -5.96 0.45
N ARG A 61 12.56 -5.08 0.03
CA ARG A 61 12.69 -3.71 0.57
C ARG A 61 11.39 -2.91 0.43
N LEU A 62 10.74 -3.01 -0.72
CA LEU A 62 9.46 -2.36 -0.94
C LEU A 62 8.39 -2.89 0.02
N ASN A 63 8.34 -4.21 0.27
CA ASN A 63 7.43 -4.80 1.27
C ASN A 63 7.67 -4.26 2.68
N ILE A 64 8.92 -4.06 3.07
CA ILE A 64 9.27 -3.50 4.39
C ILE A 64 8.78 -2.06 4.53
N ILE A 65 8.86 -1.26 3.45
CA ILE A 65 8.31 0.10 3.45
C ILE A 65 6.79 0.09 3.68
N TYR A 66 6.07 -0.88 3.12
CA TYR A 66 4.63 -1.04 3.37
C TYR A 66 4.34 -1.51 4.81
N VAL A 67 5.23 -2.27 5.43
CA VAL A 67 5.14 -2.59 6.86
C VAL A 67 5.30 -1.34 7.71
N LEU A 68 6.27 -0.47 7.41
CA LEU A 68 6.44 0.81 8.10
C LEU A 68 5.19 1.68 7.97
N ASP A 69 4.64 1.82 6.77
CA ASP A 69 3.39 2.54 6.53
C ASP A 69 2.21 2.00 7.37
N ALA A 70 2.06 0.67 7.43
CA ALA A 70 1.04 0.03 8.25
C ALA A 70 1.29 0.24 9.76
N ILE A 71 2.54 0.24 10.20
CA ILE A 71 2.92 0.55 11.59
C ILE A 71 2.56 2.00 11.92
N PHE A 72 2.84 2.97 11.03
CA PHE A 72 2.51 4.39 11.26
C PHE A 72 1.00 4.60 11.34
N SER A 73 0.24 3.97 10.44
CA SER A 73 -1.22 4.01 10.47
C SER A 73 -1.79 3.46 11.78
N ALA A 74 -1.24 2.35 12.30
CA ALA A 74 -1.66 1.78 13.58
C ALA A 74 -1.17 2.60 14.80
N SER A 75 0.00 3.22 14.67
CA SER A 75 0.61 4.13 15.63
C SER A 75 -0.26 5.36 15.86
N GLN A 76 -0.75 5.99 14.78
CA GLN A 76 -1.68 7.13 14.85
C GLN A 76 -2.97 6.76 15.61
N LYS A 77 -3.58 5.61 15.29
CA LYS A 77 -4.80 5.14 15.99
C LYS A 77 -4.58 4.89 17.48
N SER A 78 -3.36 4.55 17.87
CA SER A 78 -2.98 4.22 19.25
C SER A 78 -2.29 5.37 20.00
N ASN A 79 -2.20 6.55 19.38
CA ASN A 79 -1.45 7.72 19.88
C ASN A 79 -0.01 7.36 20.33
N PHE A 80 0.65 6.48 19.59
CA PHE A 80 2.04 6.11 19.82
C PHE A 80 2.90 6.70 18.71
N THR A 81 3.95 7.43 19.04
CA THR A 81 4.81 8.08 18.03
C THR A 81 6.16 7.39 17.86
N GLY A 82 6.52 6.42 18.72
CA GLY A 82 7.89 5.88 18.79
C GLY A 82 8.47 5.41 17.46
N TYR A 83 7.70 4.68 16.64
CA TYR A 83 8.17 4.25 15.32
C TYR A 83 8.35 5.41 14.33
N ILE A 84 7.50 6.44 14.39
CA ILE A 84 7.62 7.63 13.54
C ILE A 84 8.88 8.43 13.94
N GLU A 85 9.09 8.62 15.24
CA GLU A 85 10.26 9.31 15.78
C GLU A 85 11.57 8.59 15.42
N LEU A 86 11.60 7.26 15.51
CA LEU A 86 12.75 6.44 15.11
C LEU A 86 13.01 6.51 13.60
N THR A 87 11.95 6.54 12.78
CA THR A 87 12.09 6.59 11.32
C THR A 87 12.52 7.96 10.81
N ARG A 88 12.13 9.05 11.50
CA ARG A 88 12.38 10.42 11.06
C ARG A 88 13.83 10.69 10.60
N PRO A 89 14.88 10.41 11.40
CA PRO A 89 16.27 10.67 10.98
C PRO A 89 16.76 9.74 9.86
N ASP A 90 16.22 8.53 9.76
CA ASP A 90 16.65 7.52 8.80
C ASP A 90 15.88 7.58 7.47
N LEU A 91 14.81 8.39 7.40
CA LEU A 91 13.88 8.37 6.29
C LEU A 91 14.56 8.53 4.92
N PRO A 92 15.47 9.51 4.70
CA PRO A 92 16.17 9.62 3.42
C PRO A 92 17.01 8.37 3.09
N ARG A 93 17.68 7.79 4.09
CA ARG A 93 18.47 6.56 3.92
C ARG A 93 17.60 5.36 3.57
N ILE A 94 16.44 5.21 4.21
CA ILE A 94 15.49 4.13 3.93
C ILE A 94 14.96 4.23 2.50
N ILE A 95 14.53 5.42 2.07
CA ILE A 95 14.03 5.65 0.71
C ILE A 95 15.14 5.34 -0.32
N HIS A 96 16.36 5.83 -0.09
CA HIS A 96 17.50 5.55 -0.94
C HIS A 96 17.82 4.05 -1.01
N ALA A 97 17.75 3.32 0.10
CA ALA A 97 17.98 1.87 0.12
C ALA A 97 16.90 1.10 -0.66
N VAL A 98 15.63 1.51 -0.60
CA VAL A 98 14.52 0.85 -1.32
C VAL A 98 14.60 1.10 -2.83
N VAL A 99 15.01 2.30 -3.22
CA VAL A 99 15.10 2.70 -4.62
C VAL A 99 16.46 2.44 -5.25
N ALA A 100 17.47 2.10 -4.44
CA ALA A 100 18.81 1.60 -4.76
C ALA A 100 19.55 2.23 -5.95
N ASN A 101 20.87 2.36 -5.87
CA ASN A 101 21.65 2.93 -6.97
C ASN A 101 21.76 2.00 -8.20
N ASP A 102 21.22 0.78 -8.14
CA ASP A 102 21.21 -0.19 -9.23
C ASP A 102 20.05 0.00 -10.21
N ALA A 103 20.18 -0.55 -11.42
CA ALA A 103 19.13 -0.50 -12.45
C ALA A 103 17.80 -1.10 -11.97
N LYS A 104 17.90 -2.05 -11.03
CA LYS A 104 16.76 -2.77 -10.46
C LYS A 104 15.89 -1.90 -9.56
N GLY A 105 16.48 -0.99 -8.80
CA GLY A 105 15.75 -0.13 -7.87
C GLY A 105 14.78 0.87 -8.51
N VAL A 106 14.96 1.19 -9.79
CA VAL A 106 14.06 2.09 -10.56
C VAL A 106 12.62 1.58 -10.56
N VAL A 107 12.41 0.26 -10.56
CA VAL A 107 11.06 -0.35 -10.57
C VAL A 107 10.23 -0.03 -9.32
N ASN A 108 10.87 0.41 -8.24
CA ASN A 108 10.21 0.78 -7.00
C ASN A 108 9.79 2.26 -6.97
N VAL A 109 10.39 3.13 -7.81
CA VAL A 109 10.16 4.59 -7.79
C VAL A 109 8.67 4.95 -7.76
N PRO A 110 7.78 4.43 -8.62
CA PRO A 110 6.38 4.84 -8.63
C PRO A 110 5.64 4.45 -7.35
N ASN A 111 5.98 3.31 -6.76
CA ASN A 111 5.35 2.83 -5.53
C ASN A 111 5.86 3.62 -4.31
N THR A 112 7.17 3.86 -4.24
CA THR A 112 7.77 4.69 -3.19
C THR A 112 7.22 6.12 -3.23
N GLN A 113 7.07 6.70 -4.43
CA GLN A 113 6.47 8.02 -4.64
C GLN A 113 5.03 8.10 -4.13
N LYS A 114 4.22 7.07 -4.39
CA LYS A 114 2.84 6.99 -3.86
C LYS A 114 2.82 6.98 -2.33
N ILE A 115 3.75 6.29 -1.69
CA ILE A 115 3.85 6.19 -0.23
C ILE A 115 4.30 7.54 0.37
N ILE A 116 5.31 8.19 -0.21
CA ILE A 116 5.72 9.53 0.22
C ILE A 116 4.55 10.52 0.11
N ASN A 117 3.81 10.50 -1.01
CA ASN A 117 2.61 11.33 -1.17
C ASN A 117 1.50 10.98 -0.17
N HIS A 118 1.38 9.71 0.22
CA HIS A 118 0.49 9.30 1.30
C HIS A 118 0.92 9.93 2.64
N TRP A 119 2.21 9.84 2.99
CA TRP A 119 2.76 10.40 4.22
C TRP A 119 2.67 11.92 4.28
N LYS A 120 2.87 12.62 3.15
CA LYS A 120 2.65 14.07 3.01
C LYS A 120 1.21 14.45 3.32
N ARG A 121 0.23 13.76 2.70
CA ARG A 121 -1.21 14.02 2.92
C ARG A 121 -1.65 13.74 4.35
N LYS A 122 -1.03 12.75 5.00
CA LYS A 122 -1.31 12.40 6.41
C LYS A 122 -0.56 13.27 7.43
N GLY A 123 0.39 14.09 6.98
CA GLY A 123 1.22 14.91 7.87
C GLY A 123 2.04 14.08 8.85
N LEU A 124 2.53 12.90 8.44
CA LEU A 124 3.28 12.00 9.34
C LEU A 124 4.69 12.51 9.68
N PHE A 125 5.32 13.22 8.73
CA PHE A 125 6.66 13.77 8.86
C PHE A 125 6.67 15.23 8.40
N GLU A 126 7.70 15.97 8.81
CA GLU A 126 7.92 17.34 8.37
C GLU A 126 8.19 17.41 6.86
N SER A 127 7.66 18.45 6.19
CA SER A 127 7.75 18.61 4.73
C SER A 127 9.20 18.54 4.22
N HIS A 128 10.13 19.19 4.92
CA HIS A 128 11.54 19.24 4.51
C HIS A 128 12.21 17.86 4.46
N ILE A 129 11.87 16.95 5.39
CA ILE A 129 12.44 15.59 5.43
C ILE A 129 11.89 14.76 4.28
N LEU A 130 10.59 14.90 4.00
CA LEU A 130 9.95 14.20 2.88
C LEU A 130 10.47 14.72 1.52
N GLU A 131 10.71 16.03 1.41
CA GLU A 131 11.35 16.63 0.24
C GLU A 131 12.78 16.14 0.05
N GLU A 132 13.57 16.07 1.13
CA GLU A 132 14.93 15.52 1.08
C GLU A 132 14.94 14.05 0.63
N ALA A 133 14.03 13.24 1.17
CA ALA A 133 13.90 11.83 0.79
C ALA A 133 13.41 11.64 -0.66
N GLU A 134 12.69 12.61 -1.22
CA GLU A 134 12.12 12.55 -2.58
C GLU A 134 13.09 13.00 -3.68
N LYS A 135 14.05 13.89 -3.39
CA LYS A 135 15.10 14.33 -4.33
C LYS A 135 15.71 13.20 -5.17
N PRO A 136 16.21 12.10 -4.58
CA PRO A 136 16.84 11.02 -5.37
C PRO A 136 15.86 10.29 -6.30
N LEU A 137 14.55 10.35 -6.02
CA LEU A 137 13.52 9.74 -6.87
C LEU A 137 13.35 10.53 -8.17
N LEU A 138 13.28 11.86 -8.06
CA LEU A 138 13.07 12.76 -9.18
C LEU A 138 14.26 12.78 -10.15
N GLU A 139 15.48 12.78 -9.63
CA GLU A 139 16.71 12.71 -10.42
C GLU A 139 16.79 11.41 -11.24
N ARG A 140 16.25 10.32 -10.69
CA ARG A 140 16.33 8.98 -11.28
C ARG A 140 15.23 8.71 -12.31
N GLU A 141 14.03 9.24 -12.12
CA GLU A 141 12.97 9.22 -13.14
C GLU A 141 13.45 9.87 -14.43
N GLN A 142 14.12 11.02 -14.33
CA GLN A 142 14.71 11.73 -15.47
C GLN A 142 15.85 10.96 -16.14
N SER A 143 16.68 10.26 -15.35
CA SER A 143 17.82 9.48 -15.85
C SER A 143 17.44 8.12 -16.46
N SER A 144 16.31 7.55 -16.05
CA SER A 144 15.85 6.23 -16.52
C SER A 144 15.47 6.19 -18.01
N ASN A 145 15.12 7.33 -18.60
CA ASN A 145 14.78 7.44 -20.01
C ASN A 145 15.99 7.30 -20.95
N THR A 146 17.23 7.34 -20.43
CA THR A 146 18.45 7.40 -21.27
C THR A 146 19.38 6.21 -21.12
N THR A 147 19.22 5.36 -20.10
CA THR A 147 20.21 4.32 -19.78
C THR A 147 19.56 2.94 -19.61
N SER A 148 19.54 2.15 -20.70
CA SER A 148 19.18 0.73 -20.70
C SER A 148 20.37 -0.11 -20.23
N THR A 149 20.63 -0.17 -18.92
CA THR A 149 21.61 -1.11 -18.37
C THR A 149 21.01 -2.51 -18.26
N ASN A 150 21.63 -3.47 -18.96
CA ASN A 150 21.26 -4.88 -19.08
C ASN A 150 21.51 -5.71 -17.80
N GLU A 151 21.13 -5.24 -16.62
CA GLU A 151 20.99 -6.15 -15.47
C GLU A 151 19.60 -6.79 -15.50
N SER A 152 19.51 -7.90 -16.21
CA SER A 152 18.27 -8.68 -16.29
C SER A 152 17.95 -9.31 -14.94
N PHE A 153 16.73 -9.07 -14.43
CA PHE A 153 16.19 -9.81 -13.29
C PHE A 153 16.07 -11.30 -13.62
N SER A 154 16.21 -12.18 -12.64
CA SER A 154 15.92 -13.60 -12.87
C SER A 154 14.44 -13.77 -13.24
N LYS A 155 14.12 -14.77 -14.08
CA LYS A 155 12.73 -15.06 -14.46
C LYS A 155 11.84 -15.30 -13.21
N GLN A 156 12.39 -15.92 -12.17
CA GLN A 156 11.66 -16.15 -10.92
C GLN A 156 11.37 -14.85 -10.19
N ASP A 157 12.34 -13.92 -10.12
CA ASP A 157 12.14 -12.61 -9.50
C ASP A 157 11.12 -11.77 -10.26
N ILE A 158 11.15 -11.81 -11.59
CA ILE A 158 10.17 -11.11 -12.44
C ILE A 158 8.76 -11.64 -12.17
N LEU A 159 8.56 -12.95 -12.19
CA LEU A 159 7.24 -13.56 -11.93
C LEU A 159 6.75 -13.25 -10.51
N ARG A 160 7.64 -13.32 -9.51
CA ARG A 160 7.30 -12.96 -8.14
C ARG A 160 6.88 -11.49 -8.04
N ARG A 161 7.63 -10.59 -8.70
CA ARG A 161 7.31 -9.16 -8.74
C ARG A 161 5.96 -8.89 -9.40
N MET A 162 5.67 -9.56 -10.53
CA MET A 162 4.40 -9.42 -11.24
C MET A 162 3.22 -9.84 -10.35
N GLU A 163 3.34 -10.96 -9.64
CA GLU A 163 2.29 -11.42 -8.74
C GLU A 163 2.11 -10.46 -7.55
N GLU A 164 3.22 -9.95 -7.01
CA GLU A 164 3.18 -8.95 -5.94
C GLU A 164 2.53 -7.62 -6.40
N ASP A 165 2.82 -7.15 -7.61
CA ASP A 165 2.16 -5.96 -8.18
C ASP A 165 0.68 -6.20 -8.47
N ARG A 166 0.32 -7.40 -8.93
CA ARG A 166 -1.08 -7.79 -9.13
C ARG A 166 -1.85 -7.73 -7.83
N GLU A 167 -1.29 -8.29 -6.77
CA GLU A 167 -1.86 -8.26 -5.43
C GLU A 167 -2.02 -6.83 -4.89
N ARG A 168 -1.05 -5.94 -5.13
CA ARG A 168 -1.16 -4.51 -4.77
C ARG A 168 -2.27 -3.80 -5.53
N HIS A 169 -2.32 -3.99 -6.84
CA HIS A 169 -3.35 -3.35 -7.68
C HIS A 169 -4.76 -3.81 -7.30
N LYS A 170 -4.91 -5.11 -7.06
CA LYS A 170 -6.16 -5.69 -6.59
C LYS A 170 -6.64 -4.99 -5.31
N ARG A 171 -5.76 -4.78 -4.33
CA ARG A 171 -6.12 -4.05 -3.10
C ARG A 171 -6.48 -2.60 -3.31
N MET A 172 -5.68 -1.89 -4.10
CA MET A 172 -6.00 -0.49 -4.42
C MET A 172 -7.43 -0.40 -5.00
N LYS A 173 -7.83 -1.37 -5.84
CA LYS A 173 -9.21 -1.43 -6.36
C LYS A 173 -10.26 -1.82 -5.31
N GLU A 174 -9.92 -2.69 -4.36
CA GLU A 174 -10.79 -3.05 -3.23
C GLU A 174 -10.98 -1.90 -2.22
N GLU A 175 -10.02 -0.98 -2.10
CA GLU A 175 -10.12 0.14 -1.16
C GLU A 175 -10.82 1.38 -1.73
N ILE A 176 -10.84 1.55 -3.06
CA ILE A 176 -11.38 2.76 -3.74
C ILE A 176 -12.83 3.08 -3.35
N TRP A 177 -13.65 2.07 -3.06
CA TRP A 177 -15.07 2.25 -2.74
C TRP A 177 -15.36 2.34 -1.23
N ILE A 178 -14.33 2.26 -0.37
CA ILE A 178 -14.50 2.36 1.08
C ILE A 178 -14.62 3.83 1.49
N ARG A 179 -15.67 4.16 2.22
CA ARG A 179 -15.90 5.51 2.79
C ARG A 179 -15.63 5.52 4.30
N PRO A 180 -14.78 6.42 4.81
CA PRO A 180 -14.49 6.50 6.23
C PRO A 180 -15.69 7.04 7.03
N PRO A 181 -15.95 6.56 8.26
CA PRO A 181 -17.08 7.02 9.06
C PRO A 181 -16.92 8.46 9.55
N GLU A 182 -15.71 9.01 9.55
CA GLU A 182 -15.43 10.39 9.93
C GLU A 182 -15.75 11.41 8.82
N GLU A 183 -16.14 10.96 7.63
CA GLU A 183 -16.44 11.83 6.51
C GLU A 183 -17.72 12.64 6.73
N ALA A 184 -17.77 13.86 6.16
CA ALA A 184 -18.98 14.67 6.22
C ALA A 184 -20.14 13.96 5.51
N LYS A 185 -21.37 14.09 6.04
CA LYS A 185 -22.56 13.39 5.50
C LYS A 185 -22.84 13.69 4.02
N ASN A 186 -22.41 14.85 3.52
CA ASN A 186 -22.59 15.26 2.13
C ASN A 186 -21.37 14.95 1.25
N ALA A 187 -20.28 14.40 1.79
CA ALA A 187 -19.05 14.20 1.04
C ALA A 187 -19.21 13.22 -0.12
N GLU A 188 -20.07 12.20 0.03
CA GLU A 188 -20.42 11.29 -1.06
C GLU A 188 -21.10 12.03 -2.22
N PHE A 189 -22.09 12.86 -1.90
CA PHE A 189 -22.76 13.68 -2.89
C PHE A 189 -21.81 14.65 -3.58
N GLU A 190 -20.95 15.35 -2.83
CA GLU A 190 -19.99 16.31 -3.38
C GLU A 190 -18.96 15.66 -4.31
N GLU A 191 -18.50 14.46 -3.97
CA GLU A 191 -17.60 13.69 -4.82
C GLU A 191 -18.29 13.26 -6.12
N PHE A 192 -19.50 12.71 -6.04
CA PHE A 192 -20.29 12.38 -7.22
C PHE A 192 -20.58 13.61 -8.08
N TRP A 193 -20.96 14.73 -7.47
CA TRP A 193 -21.25 15.97 -8.19
C TRP A 193 -20.06 16.50 -8.98
N LYS A 194 -18.83 16.32 -8.46
CA LYS A 194 -17.59 16.73 -9.13
C LYS A 194 -17.11 15.74 -10.19
N SER A 195 -17.46 14.46 -10.04
CA SER A 195 -17.00 13.37 -10.90
C SER A 195 -18.05 12.89 -11.91
N ILE A 196 -19.24 13.49 -11.90
CA ILE A 196 -20.31 13.08 -12.80
C ILE A 196 -19.95 13.41 -14.24
N ASP A 197 -19.98 12.39 -15.09
CA ASP A 197 -19.86 12.55 -16.52
C ASP A 197 -21.20 12.98 -17.13
N LYS A 198 -21.16 13.56 -18.33
CA LYS A 198 -22.39 13.86 -19.07
C LYS A 198 -23.09 12.56 -19.42
N LEU A 199 -24.42 12.59 -19.34
CA LEU A 199 -25.28 11.50 -19.80
C LEU A 199 -24.89 11.09 -21.22
N ASN A 200 -24.57 9.81 -21.38
CA ASN A 200 -24.24 9.18 -22.64
C ASN A 200 -25.48 8.44 -23.18
N PRO A 201 -26.15 8.95 -24.23
CA PRO A 201 -27.36 8.34 -24.76
C PRO A 201 -27.18 6.89 -25.20
N ASP A 202 -25.99 6.49 -25.66
CA ASP A 202 -25.77 5.14 -26.21
C ASP A 202 -25.65 4.07 -25.12
N VAL A 203 -25.20 4.43 -23.92
CA VAL A 203 -24.99 3.48 -22.82
C VAL A 203 -26.04 3.67 -21.73
N ASP A 204 -26.30 4.92 -21.34
CA ASP A 204 -27.16 5.22 -20.20
C ASP A 204 -28.64 5.02 -20.55
N TYR A 205 -29.10 5.40 -21.75
CA TYR A 205 -30.49 5.15 -22.14
C TYR A 205 -30.79 3.66 -22.27
N ASP A 206 -29.84 2.88 -22.79
CA ASP A 206 -30.01 1.43 -22.88
C ASP A 206 -30.17 0.82 -21.49
N GLN A 207 -29.35 1.23 -20.52
CA GLN A 207 -29.48 0.80 -19.12
C GLN A 207 -30.82 1.26 -18.51
N MET A 208 -31.19 2.54 -18.67
CA MET A 208 -32.46 3.07 -18.16
C MET A 208 -33.68 2.35 -18.76
N MET A 209 -33.66 2.09 -20.06
CA MET A 209 -34.73 1.38 -20.76
C MET A 209 -34.79 -0.10 -20.37
N PHE A 210 -33.65 -0.72 -20.08
CA PHE A 210 -33.59 -2.08 -19.56
C PHE A 210 -34.23 -2.17 -18.16
N GLU A 211 -33.86 -1.26 -17.25
CA GLU A 211 -34.45 -1.18 -15.91
C GLU A 211 -35.96 -0.87 -15.95
N ASN A 212 -36.39 0.07 -16.80
CA ASN A 212 -37.81 0.38 -16.99
C ASN A 212 -38.59 -0.82 -17.51
N ARG A 213 -38.00 -1.59 -18.44
CA ARG A 213 -38.62 -2.80 -18.99
C ARG A 213 -38.92 -3.83 -17.90
N GLN A 214 -38.02 -4.02 -16.94
CA GLN A 214 -38.21 -4.92 -15.81
C GLN A 214 -39.43 -4.57 -14.95
N LYS A 215 -39.84 -3.29 -14.90
CA LYS A 215 -40.99 -2.83 -14.12
C LYS A 215 -42.34 -2.98 -14.84
N LEU A 216 -42.33 -3.37 -16.13
CA LEU A 216 -43.56 -3.54 -16.90
C LEU A 216 -44.32 -4.80 -16.45
N PRO A 217 -45.67 -4.77 -16.36
CA PRO A 217 -46.47 -5.92 -15.92
C PRO A 217 -46.25 -7.19 -16.75
N TYR A 218 -45.87 -7.02 -18.01
CA TYR A 218 -45.63 -8.10 -18.98
C TYR A 218 -44.15 -8.49 -19.08
N TYR A 219 -43.27 -7.97 -18.23
CA TYR A 219 -41.89 -8.43 -18.20
C TYR A 219 -41.84 -9.88 -17.74
N ALA A 220 -41.26 -10.75 -18.57
CA ALA A 220 -41.27 -12.18 -18.38
C ALA A 220 -40.27 -12.64 -17.31
N TRP A 221 -40.47 -12.21 -16.06
CA TRP A 221 -39.64 -12.57 -14.90
C TRP A 221 -39.43 -14.08 -14.79
N ASN A 222 -40.51 -14.85 -15.02
CA ASN A 222 -40.47 -16.32 -14.99
C ASN A 222 -39.41 -16.89 -15.93
N ALA A 223 -39.24 -16.34 -17.14
CA ALA A 223 -38.25 -16.83 -18.11
C ALA A 223 -36.80 -16.50 -17.72
N VAL A 224 -36.60 -15.39 -16.98
CA VAL A 224 -35.27 -14.98 -16.47
C VAL A 224 -34.80 -15.91 -15.36
N PHE A 225 -35.70 -16.36 -14.49
CA PHE A 225 -35.36 -17.26 -13.38
C PHE A 225 -35.08 -18.69 -13.84
N THR A 226 -35.74 -19.20 -14.88
CA THR A 226 -35.50 -20.56 -15.39
C THR A 226 -34.11 -20.73 -16.02
N GLN A 227 -33.52 -19.67 -16.58
CA GLN A 227 -32.19 -19.70 -17.20
C GLN A 227 -31.04 -19.80 -16.18
N LYS A 228 -31.26 -19.48 -14.90
CA LYS A 228 -30.21 -19.54 -13.86
C LYS A 228 -30.11 -20.90 -13.14
N THR A 229 -30.98 -21.84 -13.48
CA THR A 229 -31.08 -23.17 -12.84
C THR A 229 -30.48 -24.31 -13.66
N GLN A 230 -29.75 -24.02 -14.74
CA GLN A 230 -28.85 -24.94 -15.45
C GLN A 230 -27.41 -24.48 -15.28
#